data_AF-A0A1Y1XUS6-F1
#
_entry.id   AF-A0A1Y1XUS6-F1
#
_cell.length_a   1.000
_cell.length_b   1.000
_cell.length_c   1.000
_cell.angle_alpha   90.00
_cell.angle_beta   90.00
_cell.angle_gamma   90.00
#
_symmetry.space_group_name_H-M   'P 1'
#
loop_
_entity.id
_entity.type
_entity.pdbx_description
1 polymer ?
#
loop_
_entity_poly.entity_id
_entity_poly.type
_entity_poly.pdbx_seq_one_letter_code
_entity_poly.pdbx_strand_id
1 'polypeptide(L)'
;MTYNTYLAPKTSKWYDLGEQWQTNSSFGWEKDGLRGHVFGNEDNSTLVIAFKGTNAAFLWMGDGETSMQDKLNDNLLFSCCCGRVDPTWAPVCGCFMGSNTCNQTCVEESLTGRSLYYQAAMKLFYEVADMYPTSNIWFTGHSLGGSISALLGLTFGIPTVTFEAPGELMAAKRLHLPMPPGVDMSKVPIWHLGHNADPIYTGSCTGITSSCYFGGYAMESKCHTGKACVYDVISKFNWKQDIRSHRIETVIEKVLKPWDSVAHCEVEKDCVDCGLWRYHD
;
A
#
# COMPACT_ATOMS: atom_id res chain seq x y z
N MET A 1 -5.52 -6.27 12.83
CA MET A 1 -4.13 -5.77 12.86
C MET A 1 -3.95 -4.50 12.04
N THR A 2 -4.24 -4.51 10.74
CA THR A 2 -4.11 -3.32 9.86
C THR A 2 -4.91 -2.11 10.33
N TYR A 3 -6.16 -2.29 10.78
CA TYR A 3 -6.94 -1.19 11.38
C TYR A 3 -6.19 -0.47 12.51
N ASN A 4 -5.59 -1.25 13.43
CA ASN A 4 -4.94 -0.70 14.62
C ASN A 4 -3.73 0.18 14.26
N THR A 5 -3.12 0.00 13.08
CA THR A 5 -2.01 0.85 12.61
C THR A 5 -2.38 2.32 12.42
N TYR A 6 -3.66 2.64 12.28
CA TYR A 6 -4.17 4.02 12.19
C TYR A 6 -4.35 4.70 13.55
N LEU A 7 -4.14 3.97 14.64
CA LEU A 7 -4.36 4.45 16.00
C LEU A 7 -3.05 4.39 16.80
N ALA A 8 -2.81 5.44 17.59
CA ALA A 8 -1.66 5.46 18.48
C ALA A 8 -1.65 4.23 19.42
N PRO A 9 -0.47 3.82 19.92
CA PRO A 9 -0.37 2.71 20.86
C PRO A 9 -1.24 2.94 22.10
N LYS A 10 -1.79 1.86 22.66
CA LYS A 10 -2.54 1.86 23.95
C LYS A 10 -3.83 2.68 23.97
N THR A 11 -4.45 2.95 22.81
CA THR A 11 -5.81 3.50 22.79
C THR A 11 -6.85 2.40 22.97
N SER A 12 -7.98 2.72 23.62
CA SER A 12 -9.10 1.78 23.80
C SER A 12 -9.92 1.52 22.53
N LYS A 13 -9.60 2.23 21.43
CA LYS A 13 -10.30 2.12 20.14
C LYS A 13 -9.76 1.01 19.24
N TRP A 14 -8.71 0.30 19.67
CA TRP A 14 -8.14 -0.80 18.89
C TRP A 14 -9.16 -1.92 18.72
N TYR A 15 -9.18 -2.53 17.53
CA TYR A 15 -9.85 -3.80 17.37
C TYR A 15 -9.16 -4.82 18.26
N ASP A 16 -9.98 -5.56 19.01
CA ASP A 16 -9.56 -6.72 19.76
C ASP A 16 -9.06 -7.81 18.80
N LEU A 17 -7.85 -8.29 19.05
CA LEU A 17 -7.20 -9.35 18.26
C LEU A 17 -7.36 -10.72 18.93
N GLY A 18 -8.03 -10.78 20.09
CA GLY A 18 -8.13 -11.97 20.94
C GLY A 18 -6.87 -12.20 21.76
N GLU A 19 -6.94 -13.17 22.67
CA GLU A 19 -5.85 -13.52 23.61
C GLU A 19 -4.61 -14.09 22.92
N GLN A 20 -4.78 -14.62 21.70
CA GLN A 20 -3.73 -15.27 20.90
C GLN A 20 -2.68 -14.29 20.38
N TRP A 21 -2.99 -12.99 20.32
CA TRP A 21 -2.15 -11.97 19.69
C TRP A 21 -1.85 -10.83 20.67
N GLN A 22 -0.57 -10.49 20.76
CA GLN A 22 -0.08 -9.36 21.54
C GLN A 22 0.62 -8.33 20.65
N THR A 23 0.78 -7.12 21.18
CA THR A 23 1.54 -6.06 20.51
C THR A 23 2.93 -5.98 21.11
N ASN A 24 3.93 -6.42 20.37
CA ASN A 24 5.32 -6.46 20.84
C ASN A 24 5.95 -5.07 20.79
N SER A 25 5.74 -4.34 19.69
CA SER A 25 6.32 -3.01 19.50
C SER A 25 5.45 -2.13 18.60
N SER A 26 5.69 -0.83 18.68
CA SER A 26 5.06 0.19 17.85
C SER A 26 6.14 1.16 17.39
N PHE A 27 6.08 1.61 16.14
CA PHE A 27 7.14 2.43 15.55
C PHE A 27 6.58 3.65 14.80
N GLY A 28 7.41 4.68 14.67
CA GLY A 28 7.11 5.87 13.85
C GLY A 28 6.17 6.91 14.47
N TRP A 29 5.68 6.70 15.70
CA TRP A 29 4.69 7.58 16.32
C TRP A 29 5.27 8.91 16.85
N GLU A 30 6.60 8.98 17.03
CA GLU A 30 7.30 10.16 17.59
C GLU A 30 7.48 11.31 16.59
N LYS A 31 7.42 11.04 15.28
CA LYS A 31 7.65 12.03 14.23
C LYS A 31 6.85 11.74 12.98
N ASP A 32 6.93 12.64 12.02
CA ASP A 32 6.36 12.39 10.70
C ASP A 32 7.16 11.32 9.95
N GLY A 33 6.50 10.27 9.45
CA GLY A 33 7.16 9.14 8.79
C GLY A 33 6.41 7.81 8.88
N LEU A 34 7.08 6.74 8.44
CA LEU A 34 6.54 5.39 8.42
C LEU A 34 6.14 4.93 9.83
N ARG A 35 4.88 4.49 9.97
CA ARG A 35 4.27 4.07 11.23
C ARG A 35 3.70 2.68 11.15
N GLY A 36 3.52 2.06 12.32
CA GLY A 36 2.89 0.75 12.41
C GLY A 36 3.18 0.05 13.72
N HIS A 37 2.93 -1.25 13.72
CA HIS A 37 3.08 -2.12 14.88
C HIS A 37 3.64 -3.48 14.48
N VAL A 38 4.30 -4.14 15.43
CA VAL A 38 4.67 -5.55 15.33
C VAL A 38 3.78 -6.32 16.29
N PHE A 39 2.98 -7.22 15.75
CA PHE A 39 2.15 -8.14 16.51
C PHE A 39 2.84 -9.49 16.60
N GLY A 40 2.74 -10.17 17.74
CA GLY A 40 3.24 -11.52 17.94
C GLY A 40 2.15 -12.41 18.49
N ASN A 41 2.23 -13.71 18.20
CA ASN A 41 1.44 -14.69 18.92
C ASN A 41 2.01 -14.90 20.36
N GLU A 42 1.36 -15.74 21.17
CA GLU A 42 1.71 -15.93 22.60
C GLU A 42 3.21 -16.18 22.86
N ASP A 43 3.86 -17.01 22.03
CA ASP A 43 5.28 -17.39 22.16
C ASP A 43 6.20 -16.65 21.18
N ASN A 44 5.68 -15.69 20.41
CA ASN A 44 6.37 -14.99 19.33
C ASN A 44 6.97 -15.91 18.25
N SER A 45 6.50 -17.16 18.09
CA SER A 45 6.90 -18.01 16.96
C SER A 45 6.37 -17.50 15.62
N THR A 46 5.37 -16.63 15.62
CA THR A 46 4.89 -15.88 14.45
C THR A 46 4.75 -14.41 14.78
N LEU A 47 5.34 -13.56 13.93
CA LEU A 47 5.25 -12.10 13.99
C LEU A 47 4.59 -11.55 12.74
N VAL A 48 3.73 -10.55 12.92
CA VAL A 48 3.10 -9.78 11.85
C VAL A 48 3.53 -8.33 11.97
N ILE A 49 4.33 -7.85 11.01
CA ILE A 49 4.70 -6.44 10.92
C ILE A 49 3.64 -5.75 10.07
N ALA A 50 2.88 -4.87 10.72
CA ALA A 50 1.77 -4.15 10.12
C ALA A 50 2.13 -2.69 9.88
N PHE A 51 2.09 -2.24 8.63
CA PHE A 51 2.40 -0.86 8.26
C PHE A 51 1.12 -0.02 8.09
N LYS A 52 1.15 1.18 8.67
CA LYS A 52 0.09 2.19 8.51
C LYS A 52 0.08 2.72 7.08
N GLY A 53 -1.11 2.89 6.51
CA GLY A 53 -1.29 3.61 5.25
C GLY A 53 -1.45 5.12 5.43
N THR A 54 -2.00 5.77 4.43
CA THR A 54 -2.14 7.24 4.43
C THR A 54 -3.31 7.70 5.30
N ASN A 55 -3.07 8.70 6.13
CA ASN A 55 -4.17 9.48 6.70
C ASN A 55 -4.65 10.45 5.62
N ALA A 56 -5.80 10.21 5.00
CA ALA A 56 -6.39 11.20 4.11
C ALA A 56 -7.55 11.89 4.85
N ALA A 57 -7.46 13.21 5.06
CA ALA A 57 -8.49 13.96 5.79
C ALA A 57 -9.91 13.75 5.20
N PHE A 58 -10.02 13.57 3.88
CA PHE A 58 -11.29 13.27 3.20
C PHE A 58 -11.83 11.85 3.47
N LEU A 59 -10.97 10.92 3.90
CA LEU A 59 -11.34 9.57 4.30
C LEU A 59 -11.67 9.45 5.79
N TRP A 60 -11.49 10.49 6.61
CA TRP A 60 -11.74 10.43 8.07
C TRP A 60 -11.12 9.19 8.75
N MET A 61 -9.91 8.80 8.31
CA MET A 61 -9.18 7.62 8.79
C MET A 61 -8.15 8.04 9.84
N GLY A 62 -8.28 7.50 11.06
CA GLY A 62 -7.33 7.67 12.16
C GLY A 62 -7.45 8.99 12.94
N ASP A 63 -6.74 9.07 14.06
CA ASP A 63 -6.64 10.27 14.90
C ASP A 63 -5.40 11.09 14.43
N GLY A 64 -5.55 11.99 13.43
CA GLY A 64 -4.47 12.92 13.05
C GLY A 64 -4.54 13.52 11.63
N GLU A 65 -3.84 14.63 11.42
CA GLU A 65 -3.67 15.27 10.10
C GLU A 65 -2.92 14.36 9.11
N THR A 66 -3.18 14.53 7.83
CA THR A 66 -2.42 13.90 6.74
C THR A 66 -0.93 14.21 6.88
N SER A 67 -0.11 13.17 6.97
CA SER A 67 1.34 13.32 6.94
C SER A 67 1.81 13.83 5.57
N MET A 68 2.70 14.82 5.55
CA MET A 68 3.34 15.26 4.31
C MET A 68 4.18 14.13 3.70
N GLN A 69 4.76 13.26 4.54
CA GLN A 69 5.52 12.09 4.10
C GLN A 69 4.65 10.99 3.50
N ASP A 70 3.44 10.75 4.03
CA ASP A 70 2.46 9.82 3.41
C ASP A 70 2.21 10.25 1.96
N LYS A 71 1.82 11.52 1.76
CA LYS A 71 1.51 12.10 0.44
C LYS A 71 2.70 12.11 -0.52
N LEU A 72 3.91 12.36 -0.01
CA LEU A 72 5.14 12.28 -0.81
C LEU A 72 5.35 10.86 -1.34
N ASN A 73 5.25 9.85 -0.47
CA ASN A 73 5.45 8.46 -0.85
C ASN A 73 4.35 7.96 -1.78
N ASP A 74 3.10 8.32 -1.53
CA ASP A 74 1.98 8.02 -2.43
C ASP A 74 2.25 8.54 -3.85
N ASN A 75 2.58 9.83 -3.97
CA ASN A 75 2.82 10.45 -5.28
C ASN A 75 4.10 9.96 -5.94
N LEU A 76 5.11 9.49 -5.21
CA LEU A 76 6.30 8.89 -5.81
C LEU A 76 6.04 7.46 -6.30
N LEU A 77 5.31 6.66 -5.53
CA LEU A 77 5.10 5.24 -5.82
C LEU A 77 4.00 5.00 -6.87
N PHE A 78 2.91 5.76 -6.82
CA PHE A 78 1.68 5.42 -7.55
C PHE A 78 1.34 6.37 -8.70
N SER A 79 2.12 7.43 -8.89
CA SER A 79 1.95 8.30 -10.05
C SER A 79 2.87 7.90 -11.20
N CYS A 80 2.44 8.24 -12.40
CA CYS A 80 3.19 7.95 -13.61
C CYS A 80 4.42 8.82 -13.77
N CYS A 81 4.41 10.06 -13.24
CA CYS A 81 5.55 10.96 -13.27
C CYS A 81 5.56 11.93 -12.07
N CYS A 82 5.87 11.40 -10.89
CA CYS A 82 6.09 12.18 -9.66
C CYS A 82 4.97 13.18 -9.30
N GLY A 83 3.72 12.77 -9.37
CA GLY A 83 2.57 13.58 -9.01
C GLY A 83 2.24 14.66 -10.04
N ARG A 84 2.78 14.56 -11.26
CA ARG A 84 2.47 15.48 -12.35
C ARG A 84 1.10 15.17 -12.93
N VAL A 85 0.10 15.98 -12.54
CA VAL A 85 -1.25 15.93 -13.11
C VAL A 85 -1.48 17.10 -14.07
N ASP A 86 -1.36 18.33 -13.59
CA ASP A 86 -1.52 19.55 -14.38
C ASP A 86 -0.70 20.72 -13.80
N PRO A 87 -0.68 21.91 -14.43
CA PRO A 87 0.12 23.05 -13.97
C PRO A 87 -0.22 23.60 -12.58
N THR A 88 -1.37 23.24 -11.99
CA THR A 88 -1.75 23.71 -10.65
C THR A 88 -1.10 22.89 -9.53
N TRP A 89 -0.47 21.75 -9.85
CA TRP A 89 0.22 20.89 -8.89
C TRP A 89 1.74 21.10 -8.93
N ALA A 90 2.34 21.06 -7.74
CA ALA A 90 3.78 20.90 -7.59
C ALA A 90 4.11 19.39 -7.55
N PRO A 91 4.84 18.85 -8.54
CA PRO A 91 5.28 17.46 -8.51
C PRO A 91 6.30 17.23 -7.38
N VAL A 92 6.41 15.99 -6.93
CA VAL A 92 7.32 15.57 -5.84
C VAL A 92 8.75 15.32 -6.32
N CYS A 93 8.99 15.35 -7.62
CA CYS A 93 10.31 15.29 -8.24
C CYS A 93 10.35 16.06 -9.57
N GLY A 94 11.54 16.36 -10.08
CA GLY A 94 11.77 17.18 -11.27
C GLY A 94 11.85 16.43 -12.60
N CYS A 95 11.30 15.21 -12.72
CA CYS A 95 11.55 14.33 -13.87
C CYS A 95 10.62 14.54 -15.08
N PHE A 96 9.66 15.47 -14.99
CA PHE A 96 8.74 15.75 -16.09
C PHE A 96 9.45 16.47 -17.25
N MET A 97 9.34 15.91 -18.46
CA MET A 97 10.02 16.44 -19.66
C MET A 97 9.08 17.18 -20.62
N GLY A 98 7.77 17.28 -20.31
CA GLY A 98 6.77 17.86 -21.20
C GLY A 98 5.94 16.81 -21.96
N SER A 99 4.75 17.17 -22.43
CA SER A 99 3.93 16.33 -23.34
C SER A 99 3.78 14.86 -22.91
N ASN A 100 3.36 14.61 -21.67
CA ASN A 100 3.24 13.26 -21.05
C ASN A 100 4.52 12.42 -21.15
N THR A 101 5.67 13.08 -21.11
CA THR A 101 6.98 12.42 -21.11
C THR A 101 7.63 12.57 -19.74
N CYS A 102 8.21 11.48 -19.25
CA CYS A 102 8.93 11.45 -17.98
C CYS A 102 10.33 10.85 -18.17
N ASN A 103 11.30 11.38 -17.45
CA ASN A 103 12.64 10.81 -17.42
C ASN A 103 12.65 9.56 -16.53
N GLN A 104 12.90 8.38 -17.11
CA GLN A 104 12.84 7.09 -16.41
C GLN A 104 13.91 7.00 -15.33
N THR A 105 15.18 7.22 -15.71
CA THR A 105 16.33 7.19 -14.79
C THR A 105 16.10 8.11 -13.58
N CYS A 106 15.64 9.34 -13.82
CA CYS A 106 15.35 10.32 -12.77
C CYS A 106 14.23 9.86 -11.80
N VAL A 107 13.15 9.23 -12.31
CA VAL A 107 12.07 8.74 -11.44
C VAL A 107 12.54 7.56 -10.59
N GLU A 108 13.33 6.65 -11.17
CA GLU A 108 13.93 5.53 -10.43
C GLU A 108 14.87 6.04 -9.33
N GLU A 109 15.75 7.00 -9.63
CA GLU A 109 16.63 7.63 -8.65
C GLU A 109 15.84 8.30 -7.52
N SER A 110 14.71 8.95 -7.86
CA SER A 110 13.82 9.57 -6.87
C SER A 110 13.21 8.56 -5.89
N LEU A 111 13.17 7.27 -6.24
CA LEU A 111 12.71 6.16 -5.39
C LEU A 111 13.83 5.50 -4.55
N THR A 112 15.05 6.04 -4.57
CA THR A 112 16.17 5.54 -3.75
C THR A 112 16.53 6.44 -2.56
N GLY A 113 15.83 7.57 -2.40
CA GLY A 113 16.07 8.53 -1.32
C GLY A 113 15.80 7.99 0.11
N ARG A 114 16.52 8.53 1.11
CA ARG A 114 16.39 8.14 2.53
C ARG A 114 15.04 8.46 3.18
N SER A 115 14.25 9.36 2.60
CA SER A 115 12.92 9.75 3.11
C SER A 115 11.81 8.78 2.69
N LEU A 116 12.15 7.69 2.00
CA LEU A 116 11.17 6.77 1.44
C LEU A 116 10.81 5.67 2.42
N TYR A 117 9.51 5.39 2.46
CA TYR A 117 8.92 4.41 3.36
C TYR A 117 9.45 3.01 3.08
N TYR A 118 9.71 2.67 1.81
CA TYR A 118 10.29 1.38 1.44
C TYR A 118 11.66 1.14 2.13
N GLN A 119 12.56 2.12 2.08
CA GLN A 119 13.89 2.01 2.72
C GLN A 119 13.79 1.96 4.26
N ALA A 120 12.92 2.77 4.85
CA ALA A 120 12.66 2.73 6.29
C ALA A 120 12.07 1.38 6.74
N ALA A 121 11.17 0.81 5.94
CA ALA A 121 10.53 -0.47 6.21
C ALA A 121 11.53 -1.64 6.11
N MET A 122 12.45 -1.61 5.14
CA MET A 122 13.54 -2.59 5.05
C MET A 122 14.42 -2.58 6.29
N LYS A 123 14.82 -1.39 6.77
CA LYS A 123 15.63 -1.27 7.99
C LYS A 123 14.89 -1.83 9.21
N LEU A 124 13.60 -1.50 9.37
CA LEU A 124 12.78 -2.04 10.45
C LEU A 124 12.69 -3.57 10.38
N PHE A 125 12.50 -4.14 9.18
CA PHE A 125 12.45 -5.58 9.00
C PHE A 125 13.75 -6.24 9.48
N TYR A 126 14.92 -5.72 9.10
CA TYR A 126 16.20 -6.25 9.57
C TYR A 126 16.31 -6.21 11.10
N GLU A 127 15.92 -5.10 11.75
CA GLU A 127 15.93 -4.99 13.21
C GLU A 127 15.00 -6.02 13.89
N VAL A 128 13.82 -6.29 13.32
CA VAL A 128 12.89 -7.31 13.83
C VAL A 128 13.44 -8.71 13.59
N ALA A 129 13.98 -9.00 12.41
CA ALA A 129 14.56 -10.30 12.08
C ALA A 129 15.77 -10.64 12.97
N ASP A 130 16.62 -9.66 13.27
CA ASP A 130 17.76 -9.82 14.18
C ASP A 130 17.32 -10.08 15.63
N MET A 131 16.23 -9.44 16.07
CA MET A 131 15.68 -9.61 17.41
C MET A 131 14.95 -10.95 17.58
N TYR A 132 14.37 -11.48 16.50
CA TYR A 132 13.53 -12.68 16.49
C TYR A 132 13.98 -13.67 15.40
N PRO A 133 15.20 -14.24 15.52
CA PRO A 133 15.86 -14.98 14.43
C PRO A 133 15.18 -16.31 14.07
N THR A 134 14.30 -16.83 14.93
CA THR A 134 13.60 -18.11 14.73
C THR A 134 12.12 -17.93 14.42
N SER A 135 11.61 -16.70 14.38
CA SER A 135 10.19 -16.43 14.22
C SER A 135 9.78 -16.42 12.75
N ASN A 136 8.58 -16.90 12.45
CA ASN A 136 7.96 -16.73 11.15
C ASN A 136 7.45 -15.29 11.02
N ILE A 137 7.97 -14.52 10.08
CA ILE A 137 7.56 -13.12 9.88
C ILE A 137 6.58 -13.03 8.71
N TRP A 138 5.53 -12.23 8.88
CA TRP A 138 4.56 -11.87 7.86
C TRP A 138 4.46 -10.35 7.76
N PHE A 139 4.17 -9.84 6.56
CA PHE A 139 3.85 -8.43 6.36
C PHE A 139 2.36 -8.23 6.13
N THR A 140 1.84 -7.11 6.63
CA THR A 140 0.49 -6.68 6.29
C THR A 140 0.37 -5.16 6.30
N GLY A 141 -0.61 -4.66 5.58
CA GLY A 141 -0.85 -3.23 5.50
C GLY A 141 -2.12 -2.92 4.74
N HIS A 142 -2.59 -1.69 4.91
CA HIS A 142 -3.72 -1.14 4.17
C HIS A 142 -3.28 0.09 3.39
N SER A 143 -3.86 0.34 2.21
CA SER A 143 -3.53 1.50 1.38
C SER A 143 -2.01 1.57 1.11
N LEU A 144 -1.36 2.74 1.24
CA LEU A 144 0.10 2.90 1.17
C LEU A 144 0.88 1.84 1.97
N GLY A 145 0.45 1.53 3.19
CA GLY A 145 1.12 0.54 4.05
C GLY A 145 1.01 -0.87 3.47
N GLY A 146 -0.07 -1.16 2.74
CA GLY A 146 -0.24 -2.41 2.00
C GLY A 146 0.77 -2.52 0.86
N SER A 147 0.89 -1.50 0.01
CA SER A 147 1.86 -1.49 -1.07
C SER A 147 3.31 -1.58 -0.56
N ILE A 148 3.66 -0.87 0.53
CA ILE A 148 4.98 -1.01 1.17
C ILE A 148 5.22 -2.44 1.66
N SER A 149 4.20 -3.07 2.24
CA SER A 149 4.26 -4.48 2.67
C SER A 149 4.52 -5.41 1.49
N ALA A 150 3.82 -5.21 0.37
CA ALA A 150 3.98 -6.03 -0.84
C ALA A 150 5.37 -5.86 -1.47
N LEU A 151 5.88 -4.63 -1.54
CA LEU A 151 7.25 -4.37 -2.01
C LEU A 151 8.28 -5.11 -1.14
N LEU A 152 8.15 -5.07 0.19
CA LEU A 152 9.00 -5.85 1.10
C LEU A 152 8.85 -7.36 0.92
N GLY A 153 7.59 -7.83 0.82
CA GLY A 153 7.27 -9.24 0.61
C GLY A 153 7.92 -9.78 -0.66
N LEU A 154 7.93 -8.98 -1.74
CA LEU A 154 8.56 -9.33 -2.99
C LEU A 154 10.09 -9.35 -2.87
N THR A 155 10.67 -8.38 -2.17
CA THR A 155 12.12 -8.28 -1.95
C THR A 155 12.68 -9.44 -1.16
N PHE A 156 11.98 -9.87 -0.10
CA PHE A 156 12.47 -10.88 0.84
C PHE A 156 11.83 -12.26 0.68
N GLY A 157 10.85 -12.42 -0.22
CA GLY A 157 10.09 -13.66 -0.37
C GLY A 157 9.22 -13.99 0.85
N ILE A 158 8.78 -12.97 1.59
CA ILE A 158 8.04 -13.12 2.84
C ILE A 158 6.53 -13.09 2.60
N PRO A 159 5.75 -14.02 3.22
CA PRO A 159 4.30 -14.01 3.14
C PRO A 159 3.69 -12.66 3.49
N THR A 160 2.85 -12.14 2.60
CA THR A 160 2.28 -10.80 2.72
C THR A 160 0.81 -10.78 2.34
N VAL A 161 -0.01 -10.19 3.20
CA VAL A 161 -1.45 -9.98 2.94
C VAL A 161 -1.75 -8.50 3.06
N THR A 162 -2.25 -7.90 1.99
CA THR A 162 -2.56 -6.46 1.93
C THR A 162 -4.04 -6.23 1.73
N PHE A 163 -4.52 -5.04 2.12
CA PHE A 163 -5.93 -4.65 2.02
C PHE A 163 -6.06 -3.31 1.29
N GLU A 164 -6.85 -3.27 0.22
CA GLU A 164 -7.06 -2.09 -0.62
C GLU A 164 -5.75 -1.36 -0.95
N ALA A 165 -4.67 -2.10 -1.19
CA ALA A 165 -3.39 -1.51 -1.55
C ALA A 165 -3.47 -0.96 -3.00
N PRO A 166 -3.03 0.27 -3.29
CA PRO A 166 -2.81 0.71 -4.66
C PRO A 166 -1.83 -0.24 -5.37
N GLY A 167 -2.05 -0.45 -6.66
CA GLY A 167 -1.18 -1.32 -7.48
C GLY A 167 0.27 -0.86 -7.47
N GLU A 168 1.16 -1.71 -6.96
CA GLU A 168 2.57 -1.39 -6.74
C GLU A 168 3.55 -2.02 -7.74
N LEU A 169 3.06 -2.71 -8.79
CA LEU A 169 3.92 -3.36 -9.79
C LEU A 169 4.83 -2.37 -10.52
N MET A 170 4.32 -1.19 -10.88
CA MET A 170 5.12 -0.12 -11.46
C MET A 170 6.25 0.33 -10.52
N ALA A 171 5.94 0.52 -9.23
CA ALA A 171 6.94 0.88 -8.24
C ALA A 171 7.99 -0.22 -8.06
N ALA A 172 7.57 -1.49 -8.03
CA ALA A 172 8.47 -2.65 -7.97
C ALA A 172 9.45 -2.69 -9.15
N LYS A 173 8.98 -2.39 -10.36
CA LYS A 173 9.83 -2.29 -11.57
C LYS A 173 10.88 -1.18 -11.42
N ARG A 174 10.46 0.02 -10.99
CA ARG A 174 11.36 1.17 -10.81
C ARG A 174 12.38 0.97 -9.69
N LEU A 175 12.03 0.17 -8.68
CA LEU A 175 12.92 -0.24 -7.60
C LEU A 175 13.81 -1.43 -7.97
N HIS A 176 13.72 -1.95 -9.19
CA HIS A 176 14.47 -3.11 -9.67
C HIS A 176 14.29 -4.35 -8.80
N LEU A 177 13.08 -4.56 -8.28
CA LEU A 177 12.74 -5.72 -7.46
C LEU A 177 12.72 -7.02 -8.30
N PRO A 178 12.71 -8.21 -7.67
CA PRO A 178 12.63 -9.48 -8.39
C PRO A 178 11.39 -9.55 -9.30
N MET A 179 11.60 -9.84 -10.59
CA MET A 179 10.56 -9.79 -11.64
C MET A 179 10.65 -10.98 -12.62
N PRO A 180 9.57 -11.27 -13.38
CA PRO A 180 9.61 -12.24 -14.47
C PRO A 180 10.67 -11.88 -15.53
N PRO A 181 11.31 -12.88 -16.19
CA PRO A 181 11.07 -14.32 -16.08
C PRO A 181 11.74 -14.99 -14.86
N GLY A 182 12.57 -14.27 -14.09
CA GLY A 182 13.29 -14.83 -12.95
C GLY A 182 12.41 -15.20 -11.76
N VAL A 183 11.22 -14.60 -11.67
CA VAL A 183 10.21 -14.87 -10.65
C VAL A 183 8.88 -15.21 -11.31
N ASP A 184 8.26 -16.31 -10.87
CA ASP A 184 6.90 -16.67 -11.22
C ASP A 184 5.92 -16.01 -10.22
N MET A 185 5.22 -14.96 -10.66
CA MET A 185 4.29 -14.19 -9.81
C MET A 185 3.19 -15.05 -9.19
N SER A 186 2.85 -16.20 -9.79
CA SER A 186 1.86 -17.12 -9.19
C SER A 186 2.38 -17.81 -7.92
N LYS A 187 3.70 -17.92 -7.76
CA LYS A 187 4.37 -18.56 -6.61
C LYS A 187 4.80 -17.58 -5.54
N VAL A 188 4.79 -16.28 -5.84
CA VAL A 188 5.06 -15.23 -4.85
C VAL A 188 3.96 -15.26 -3.78
N PRO A 189 4.31 -15.31 -2.48
CA PRO A 189 3.35 -15.42 -1.38
C PRO A 189 2.79 -14.04 -1.00
N ILE A 190 2.29 -13.30 -1.99
CA ILE A 190 1.67 -11.99 -1.81
C ILE A 190 0.23 -12.06 -2.28
N TRP A 191 -0.69 -11.62 -1.43
CA TRP A 191 -2.12 -11.55 -1.71
C TRP A 191 -2.64 -10.13 -1.43
N HIS A 192 -3.27 -9.54 -2.43
CA HIS A 192 -3.89 -8.22 -2.36
C HIS A 192 -5.41 -8.37 -2.28
N LEU A 193 -5.96 -8.25 -1.07
CA LEU A 193 -7.40 -8.27 -0.87
C LEU A 193 -7.94 -6.87 -1.14
N GLY A 194 -8.88 -6.74 -2.08
CA GLY A 194 -9.53 -5.46 -2.36
C GLY A 194 -10.92 -5.64 -2.92
N HIS A 195 -11.65 -4.56 -3.13
CA HIS A 195 -13.01 -4.63 -3.68
C HIS A 195 -13.20 -3.71 -4.90
N ASN A 196 -14.03 -4.12 -5.84
CA ASN A 196 -14.18 -3.43 -7.13
C ASN A 196 -14.87 -2.05 -7.07
N ALA A 197 -15.39 -1.62 -5.91
CA ALA A 197 -15.89 -0.27 -5.69
C ALA A 197 -14.85 0.71 -5.13
N ASP A 198 -13.63 0.28 -4.81
CA ASP A 198 -12.58 1.17 -4.31
C ASP A 198 -11.80 1.78 -5.49
N PRO A 199 -11.91 3.10 -5.72
CA PRO A 199 -11.18 3.76 -6.78
C PRO A 199 -9.65 3.78 -6.57
N ILE A 200 -9.13 3.63 -5.34
CA ILE A 200 -7.69 3.56 -5.10
C ILE A 200 -7.16 2.19 -5.51
N TYR A 201 -7.76 1.10 -5.02
CA TYR A 201 -7.37 -0.26 -5.38
C TYR A 201 -7.49 -0.53 -6.89
N THR A 202 -8.57 -0.07 -7.52
CA THR A 202 -8.80 -0.26 -8.96
C THR A 202 -8.00 0.72 -9.84
N GLY A 203 -7.28 1.67 -9.24
CA GLY A 203 -6.53 2.72 -9.95
C GLY A 203 -7.40 3.64 -10.81
N SER A 204 -8.65 3.83 -10.42
CA SER A 204 -9.61 4.70 -11.12
C SER A 204 -9.81 6.06 -10.43
N CYS A 205 -9.09 6.31 -9.33
CA CYS A 205 -9.08 7.61 -8.62
C CYS A 205 -8.27 8.70 -9.34
N THR A 206 -8.46 8.85 -10.65
CA THR A 206 -7.66 9.72 -11.52
C THR A 206 -8.46 10.88 -12.11
N GLY A 207 -7.77 11.94 -12.54
CA GLY A 207 -8.36 13.07 -13.26
C GLY A 207 -8.86 14.21 -12.37
N ILE A 208 -9.06 15.40 -12.97
CA ILE A 208 -9.30 16.67 -12.27
C ILE A 208 -10.60 16.72 -11.44
N THR A 209 -11.51 15.78 -11.66
CA THR A 209 -12.79 15.68 -10.92
C THR A 209 -12.74 14.64 -9.80
N SER A 210 -11.63 13.91 -9.63
CA SER A 210 -11.54 12.84 -8.62
C SER A 210 -11.30 13.40 -7.22
N SER A 211 -11.73 12.67 -6.20
CA SER A 211 -11.43 13.00 -4.80
C SER A 211 -9.93 12.95 -4.51
N CYS A 212 -9.19 12.03 -5.14
CA CYS A 212 -7.73 11.98 -4.99
C CYS A 212 -7.08 13.23 -5.56
N TYR A 213 -7.59 13.76 -6.68
CA TYR A 213 -7.13 15.03 -7.21
C TYR A 213 -7.31 16.17 -6.19
N PHE A 214 -8.51 16.32 -5.62
CA PHE A 214 -8.72 17.37 -4.61
C PHE A 214 -7.91 17.15 -3.32
N GLY A 215 -7.51 15.91 -3.02
CA GLY A 215 -6.59 15.58 -1.93
C GLY A 215 -5.11 15.80 -2.26
N GLY A 216 -4.77 16.03 -3.54
CA GLY A 216 -3.41 16.15 -4.04
C GLY A 216 -2.66 14.81 -4.20
N TYR A 217 -3.40 13.72 -4.43
CA TYR A 217 -2.88 12.38 -4.67
C TYR A 217 -3.05 11.99 -6.14
N ALA A 218 -1.94 11.72 -6.81
CA ALA A 218 -1.90 11.20 -8.17
C ALA A 218 -1.79 9.66 -8.12
N MET A 219 -2.94 9.01 -7.99
CA MET A 219 -3.07 7.56 -7.88
C MET A 219 -3.36 6.94 -9.26
N GLU A 220 -2.34 6.86 -10.10
CA GLU A 220 -2.47 6.43 -11.50
C GLU A 220 -2.13 4.95 -11.72
N SER A 221 -1.49 4.30 -10.74
CA SER A 221 -1.18 2.87 -10.80
C SER A 221 -2.38 2.01 -10.40
N LYS A 222 -2.43 0.81 -10.97
CA LYS A 222 -3.48 -0.19 -10.75
C LYS A 222 -2.96 -1.63 -10.73
N CYS A 223 -1.77 -1.90 -11.26
CA CYS A 223 -1.27 -3.27 -11.37
C CYS A 223 -0.57 -3.74 -10.10
N HIS A 224 -0.88 -4.94 -9.64
CA HIS A 224 -0.32 -5.55 -8.42
C HIS A 224 0.74 -6.61 -8.72
N THR A 225 1.63 -6.82 -7.76
CA THR A 225 2.51 -7.99 -7.71
C THR A 225 1.76 -9.19 -7.11
N GLY A 226 2.28 -10.42 -7.30
CA GLY A 226 1.64 -11.60 -6.71
C GLY A 226 0.20 -11.83 -7.20
N LYS A 227 -0.74 -11.99 -6.27
CA LYS A 227 -2.15 -12.32 -6.57
C LYS A 227 -3.10 -11.25 -6.08
N ALA A 228 -4.03 -10.82 -6.93
CA ALA A 228 -5.17 -9.97 -6.58
C ALA A 228 -6.38 -10.83 -6.20
N CYS A 229 -7.00 -10.53 -5.06
CA CYS A 229 -8.17 -11.23 -4.51
C CYS A 229 -9.33 -10.22 -4.42
N VAL A 230 -10.15 -10.13 -5.47
CA VAL A 230 -11.10 -9.02 -5.62
C VAL A 230 -12.53 -9.42 -5.21
N TYR A 231 -13.09 -8.70 -4.24
CA TYR A 231 -14.49 -8.82 -3.84
C TYR A 231 -15.40 -7.99 -4.77
N ASP A 232 -16.36 -8.64 -5.43
CA ASP A 232 -17.36 -7.97 -6.27
C ASP A 232 -18.53 -7.43 -5.44
N VAL A 233 -18.29 -6.29 -4.78
CA VAL A 233 -19.27 -5.56 -3.97
C VAL A 233 -20.28 -4.80 -4.84
N ILE A 234 -19.92 -4.44 -6.08
CA ILE A 234 -20.81 -3.74 -7.01
C ILE A 234 -21.96 -4.67 -7.41
N SER A 235 -21.67 -5.86 -7.94
CA SER A 235 -22.72 -6.79 -8.39
C SER A 235 -23.47 -7.41 -7.21
N LYS A 236 -22.75 -7.78 -6.13
CA LYS A 236 -23.37 -8.48 -4.99
C LYS A 236 -24.19 -7.56 -4.10
N PHE A 237 -23.72 -6.33 -3.86
CA PHE A 237 -24.32 -5.41 -2.88
C PHE A 237 -24.75 -4.07 -3.48
N ASN A 238 -24.71 -3.91 -4.80
CA ASN A 238 -25.11 -2.69 -5.50
C ASN A 238 -24.35 -1.45 -5.01
N TRP A 239 -23.07 -1.63 -4.65
CA TRP A 239 -22.21 -0.50 -4.32
C TRP A 239 -21.93 0.34 -5.56
N LYS A 240 -21.77 1.64 -5.35
CA LYS A 240 -21.17 2.53 -6.36
C LYS A 240 -19.71 2.70 -6.03
N GLN A 241 -18.91 2.95 -7.06
CA GLN A 241 -17.53 3.35 -6.87
C GLN A 241 -17.47 4.61 -6.01
N ASP A 242 -16.81 4.53 -4.86
CA ASP A 242 -16.77 5.60 -3.87
C ASP A 242 -15.48 5.51 -3.08
N ILE A 243 -14.70 6.59 -3.09
CA ILE A 243 -13.45 6.68 -2.34
C ILE A 243 -13.63 6.37 -0.84
N ARG A 244 -14.79 6.65 -0.26
CA ARG A 244 -15.07 6.39 1.16
C ARG A 244 -15.15 4.90 1.48
N SER A 245 -15.33 4.05 0.47
CA SER A 245 -15.31 2.60 0.65
C SER A 245 -13.90 2.04 0.87
N HIS A 246 -12.84 2.78 0.49
CA HIS A 246 -11.44 2.49 0.80
C HIS A 246 -11.10 2.42 2.30
N ARG A 247 -12.02 2.78 3.21
CA ARG A 247 -11.69 2.78 4.63
C ARG A 247 -11.51 1.36 5.13
N ILE A 248 -10.42 1.08 5.85
CA ILE A 248 -10.16 -0.25 6.42
C ILE A 248 -11.30 -0.76 7.30
N GLU A 249 -11.99 0.12 8.02
CA GLU A 249 -13.21 -0.23 8.77
C GLU A 249 -14.34 -0.72 7.85
N THR A 250 -14.54 -0.05 6.70
CA THR A 250 -15.53 -0.47 5.70
C THR A 250 -15.17 -1.81 5.08
N VAL A 251 -13.88 -2.02 4.77
CA VAL A 251 -13.37 -3.31 4.29
C VAL A 251 -13.68 -4.40 5.30
N ILE A 252 -13.34 -4.22 6.58
CA ILE A 252 -13.59 -5.21 7.63
C ILE A 252 -15.08 -5.48 7.79
N GLU A 253 -15.88 -4.45 8.07
CA GLU A 253 -17.26 -4.60 8.51
C GLU A 253 -18.22 -4.93 7.38
N LYS A 254 -17.94 -4.46 6.16
CA LYS A 254 -18.89 -4.54 5.04
C LYS A 254 -18.40 -5.37 3.86
N VAL A 255 -17.13 -5.80 3.85
CA VAL A 255 -16.58 -6.67 2.80
C VAL A 255 -16.08 -7.98 3.36
N LEU A 256 -15.23 -7.98 4.39
CA LEU A 256 -14.67 -9.24 4.90
C LEU A 256 -15.67 -10.01 5.77
N LYS A 257 -16.34 -9.35 6.73
CA LYS A 257 -17.33 -10.03 7.61
C LYS A 257 -18.55 -10.59 6.86
N PRO A 258 -19.12 -9.91 5.84
CA PRO A 258 -20.31 -10.43 5.15
C PRO A 258 -20.02 -11.54 4.11
N TRP A 259 -18.75 -11.87 3.86
CA TRP A 259 -18.38 -12.95 2.94
C TRP A 259 -17.94 -14.20 3.72
N ASP A 260 -18.55 -15.33 3.41
CA ASP A 260 -18.23 -16.61 4.06
C ASP A 260 -16.87 -17.20 3.60
N SER A 261 -16.40 -16.77 2.44
CA SER A 261 -15.14 -17.24 1.84
C SER A 261 -14.33 -16.08 1.30
N VAL A 262 -13.00 -16.22 1.36
CA VAL A 262 -12.07 -15.29 0.71
C VAL A 262 -12.33 -15.28 -0.80
N ALA A 263 -12.24 -14.10 -1.42
CA ALA A 263 -12.36 -13.94 -2.86
C ALA A 263 -11.33 -14.82 -3.61
N HIS A 264 -11.67 -15.21 -4.84
CA HIS A 264 -10.72 -15.92 -5.70
C HIS A 264 -9.50 -15.03 -5.98
N CYS A 265 -8.30 -15.60 -5.82
CA CYS A 265 -7.05 -14.88 -5.97
C CYS A 265 -6.33 -15.32 -7.26
N GLU A 266 -6.02 -14.38 -8.14
CA GLU A 266 -5.32 -14.65 -9.40
C GLU A 266 -4.23 -13.62 -9.68
N VAL A 267 -3.25 -14.01 -10.50
CA VAL A 267 -2.22 -13.09 -10.98
C VAL A 267 -2.84 -12.22 -12.08
N GLU A 268 -2.67 -10.91 -11.97
CA GLU A 268 -3.10 -10.00 -13.03
C GLU A 268 -2.29 -10.24 -14.31
N LYS A 269 -2.99 -10.41 -15.42
CA LYS A 269 -2.39 -10.64 -16.75
C LYS A 269 -2.55 -9.39 -17.60
N ASP A 270 -1.50 -9.08 -18.36
CA ASP A 270 -1.50 -7.96 -19.32
C ASP A 270 -1.91 -6.60 -18.71
N CYS A 271 -1.68 -6.43 -17.40
CA CYS A 271 -1.94 -5.18 -16.73
C CYS A 271 -0.89 -4.14 -17.11
N VAL A 272 -1.36 -2.96 -17.52
CA VAL A 272 -0.51 -1.84 -17.93
C VAL A 272 -0.87 -0.60 -17.12
N ASP A 273 0.11 -0.14 -16.35
CA ASP A 273 0.11 1.18 -15.73
C ASP A 273 0.54 2.24 -16.75
N CYS A 274 0.05 3.47 -16.59
CA CYS A 274 0.61 4.64 -17.26
C CYS A 274 0.65 4.58 -18.80
N GLY A 275 -0.31 3.92 -19.46
CA GLY A 275 -0.30 3.71 -20.92
C GLY A 275 -0.35 4.99 -21.77
N LEU A 276 -0.61 6.16 -21.17
CA LEU A 276 -0.56 7.47 -21.84
C LEU A 276 0.79 8.19 -21.70
N TRP A 277 1.71 7.66 -20.89
CA TRP A 277 3.00 8.24 -20.61
C TRP A 277 4.10 7.62 -21.47
N ARG A 278 5.09 8.44 -21.83
CA ARG A 278 6.32 8.02 -22.52
C ARG A 278 7.51 8.20 -21.59
N TYR A 279 8.41 7.22 -21.59
CA TYR A 279 9.58 7.19 -20.73
C TYR A 279 10.86 7.26 -21.57
N HIS A 280 11.74 8.20 -21.24
CA HIS A 280 13.04 8.44 -21.87
C HIS A 280 14.13 8.61 -20.83
N ASP A 281 15.39 8.48 -21.22
CA ASP A 281 16.56 8.76 -20.37
C ASP A 281 17.13 10.17 -20.62
#